data_AF-A0A970YU42-F1
#
_entry.id   AF-A0A970YU42-F1
#
_cell.length_a   1.000
_cell.length_b   1.000
_cell.length_c   1.000
_cell.angle_alpha   90.00
_cell.angle_beta   90.00
_cell.angle_gamma   90.00
#
_symmetry.space_group_name_H-M   'P 1'
#
loop_
_entity.id
_entity.type
_entity.pdbx_description
1 polymer ?
#
loop_
_entity_poly.entity_id
_entity_poly.type
_entity_poly.pdbx_seq_one_letter_code
_entity_poly.pdbx_strand_id
1 'polypeptide(L)'
;MAKINPKLVEGIHRSLVSHILEHYERYYYLAYSLVKNHEGAAKTVTKAVYFSLYNGRKLRDLPPMHVWILQLVIRDGMRTMNRGTYPREFTKDSQLYAYMETLEPSATNAFKLHYFEELNMEKVGDVLNLNKEEVQRRLSYVRSELKIDSSMDEESEIRLQELKSVYESPEIPENFLEEVEEAIRKEEENYASLLEKYRRDRIRKPIGVLILAAAFFFGTIFLGRTNPTFAESVLSLPIISKLFMPFF
;
A
#
# COMPACT_ATOMS: atom_id res chain seq x y z
N MET A 1 -6.99 -2.75 -18.70
CA MET A 1 -6.47 -1.80 -17.70
C MET A 1 -7.49 -0.69 -17.52
N ALA A 2 -7.90 -0.40 -16.30
CA ALA A 2 -8.87 0.66 -16.01
C ALA A 2 -8.35 2.01 -16.55
N LYS A 3 -9.24 2.84 -17.11
CA LYS A 3 -8.90 4.22 -17.47
C LYS A 3 -8.59 4.97 -16.17
N ILE A 4 -7.32 5.26 -15.92
CA ILE A 4 -6.89 6.10 -14.80
C ILE A 4 -7.43 7.51 -15.08
N ASN A 5 -8.22 8.06 -14.17
CA ASN A 5 -8.64 9.46 -14.22
C ASN A 5 -7.58 10.31 -13.50
N PRO A 6 -6.73 11.07 -14.23
CA PRO A 6 -5.60 11.77 -13.61
C PRO A 6 -6.02 12.77 -12.54
N LYS A 7 -7.16 13.45 -12.73
CA LYS A 7 -7.68 14.44 -11.79
C LYS A 7 -8.13 13.80 -10.47
N LEU A 8 -8.76 12.63 -10.55
CA LEU A 8 -9.14 11.86 -9.37
C LEU A 8 -7.91 11.38 -8.61
N VAL A 9 -6.92 10.84 -9.33
CA VAL A 9 -5.68 10.36 -8.72
C VAL A 9 -4.92 11.49 -8.02
N GLU A 10 -4.82 12.66 -8.64
CA GLU A 10 -4.19 13.83 -8.04
C GLU A 10 -4.91 14.28 -6.76
N GLY A 11 -6.25 14.27 -6.77
CA GLY A 11 -7.06 14.58 -5.60
C GLY A 11 -6.82 13.61 -4.44
N ILE A 12 -6.87 12.30 -4.72
CA ILE A 12 -6.59 11.24 -3.73
C ILE A 12 -5.16 11.35 -3.21
N HIS A 13 -4.19 11.57 -4.10
CA HIS A 13 -2.78 11.74 -3.75
C HIS A 13 -2.59 12.90 -2.78
N ARG A 14 -3.15 14.07 -3.09
CA ARG A 14 -3.05 15.27 -2.23
C ARG A 14 -3.64 15.02 -0.84
N SER A 15 -4.81 14.40 -0.77
CA SER A 15 -5.44 14.05 0.51
C SER A 15 -4.60 13.07 1.33
N LEU A 16 -4.04 12.04 0.67
CA LEU A 16 -3.18 11.06 1.34
C LEU A 16 -1.89 11.70 1.86
N VAL A 17 -1.20 12.51 1.05
CA VAL A 17 0.03 13.20 1.47
C VAL A 17 -0.24 14.10 2.66
N SER A 18 -1.29 14.91 2.61
CA SER A 18 -1.67 15.78 3.74
C SER A 18 -1.90 14.97 5.02
N HIS A 19 -2.64 13.86 4.92
CA HIS A 19 -2.93 13.01 6.08
C HIS A 19 -1.67 12.29 6.61
N ILE A 20 -0.77 11.86 5.72
CA ILE A 20 0.49 11.22 6.10
C ILE A 20 1.37 12.19 6.87
N LEU A 21 1.55 13.40 6.36
CA LEU A 21 2.38 14.43 7.02
C LEU A 21 1.79 14.91 8.35
N GLU A 22 0.48 14.79 8.55
CA GLU A 22 -0.18 15.09 9.82
C GLU A 22 -0.01 13.98 10.87
N HIS A 23 0.17 12.71 10.46
CA HIS A 23 0.10 11.56 11.36
C HIS A 23 1.30 10.60 11.32
N TYR A 24 2.37 10.92 10.59
CA TYR A 24 3.52 10.01 10.40
C TYR A 24 4.13 9.53 11.73
N GLU A 25 4.16 10.38 12.76
CA GLU A 25 4.66 10.05 14.09
C GLU A 25 3.81 8.98 14.78
N ARG A 26 2.48 9.08 14.68
CA ARG A 26 1.55 8.07 15.20
C ARG A 26 1.77 6.72 14.54
N TYR A 27 1.99 6.71 13.22
CA TYR A 27 2.33 5.49 12.49
C TYR A 27 3.67 4.92 12.92
N TYR A 28 4.63 5.76 13.29
CA TYR A 28 5.91 5.34 13.84
C TYR A 28 5.76 4.62 15.16
N TYR A 29 5.03 5.19 16.13
CA TYR A 29 4.78 4.53 17.42
C TYR A 29 4.14 3.16 17.24
N LEU A 30 3.14 3.05 16.34
CA LEU A 30 2.53 1.76 16.04
C LEU A 30 3.54 0.79 15.46
N ALA A 31 4.30 1.21 14.44
CA ALA A 31 5.31 0.38 13.81
C ALA A 31 6.38 -0.08 14.81
N TYR A 32 6.89 0.81 15.65
CA TYR A 32 7.85 0.52 16.71
C TYR A 32 7.28 -0.47 17.72
N SER A 33 6.02 -0.31 18.12
CA SER A 33 5.36 -1.24 19.04
C SER A 33 5.25 -2.67 18.51
N LEU A 34 5.36 -2.87 17.19
CA LEU A 34 5.40 -4.18 16.54
C LEU A 34 6.84 -4.68 16.41
N VAL A 35 7.72 -3.87 15.80
CA VAL A 35 9.06 -4.32 15.38
C VAL A 35 10.12 -4.16 16.45
N LYS A 36 9.94 -3.24 17.41
CA LYS A 36 10.85 -2.95 18.53
C LYS A 36 12.26 -2.57 18.09
N ASN A 37 12.34 -1.77 17.04
CA ASN A 37 13.59 -1.30 16.48
C ASN A 37 13.34 0.00 15.70
N HIS A 38 14.19 1.01 15.89
CA HIS A 38 14.00 2.32 15.28
C HIS A 38 14.08 2.28 13.74
N GLU A 39 15.09 1.60 13.17
CA GLU A 39 15.26 1.44 11.72
C GLU A 39 14.09 0.63 11.13
N GLY A 40 13.75 -0.48 11.80
CA GLY A 40 12.63 -1.32 11.39
C GLY A 40 11.29 -0.59 11.38
N ALA A 41 11.06 0.30 12.35
CA ALA A 41 9.85 1.10 12.46
C ALA A 41 9.77 2.14 11.33
N ALA A 42 10.84 2.91 11.14
CA ALA A 42 10.92 3.91 10.07
C ALA A 42 10.70 3.26 8.70
N LYS A 43 11.35 2.13 8.43
CA LYS A 43 11.20 1.37 7.18
C LYS A 43 9.80 0.81 6.97
N THR A 44 9.15 0.38 8.06
CA THR A 44 7.76 -0.10 8.02
C THR A 44 6.81 1.03 7.60
N VAL A 45 6.96 2.22 8.20
CA VAL A 45 6.10 3.37 7.88
C VAL A 45 6.37 3.91 6.47
N THR A 46 7.62 4.14 6.09
CA THR A 46 7.98 4.65 4.75
C THR A 46 7.48 3.71 3.64
N LYS A 47 7.53 2.40 3.88
CA LYS A 47 6.96 1.42 2.96
C LYS A 47 5.43 1.47 2.92
N ALA A 48 4.76 1.63 4.06
CA ALA A 48 3.31 1.81 4.11
C ALA A 48 2.89 3.10 3.37
N VAL A 49 3.64 4.19 3.53
CA VAL A 49 3.46 5.47 2.79
C VAL A 49 3.59 5.27 1.29
N TYR A 50 4.68 4.64 0.82
CA TYR A 50 4.86 4.36 -0.60
C TYR A 50 3.69 3.54 -1.17
N PHE A 51 3.26 2.49 -0.46
CA PHE A 51 2.19 1.63 -0.94
C PHE A 51 0.79 2.23 -0.82
N SER A 52 0.53 3.14 0.13
CA SER A 52 -0.75 3.82 0.23
C SER A 52 -0.96 4.71 -0.99
N LEU A 53 0.04 5.50 -1.36
CA LEU A 53 0.03 6.33 -2.57
C LEU A 53 -0.04 5.47 -3.84
N TYR A 54 0.83 4.45 -3.96
CA TYR A 54 0.90 3.60 -5.14
C TYR A 54 -0.42 2.88 -5.44
N ASN A 55 -1.11 2.41 -4.39
CA ASN A 55 -2.42 1.78 -4.52
C ASN A 55 -3.53 2.83 -4.69
N GLY A 56 -3.35 4.04 -4.16
CA GLY A 56 -4.29 5.16 -4.25
C GLY A 56 -4.60 5.55 -5.69
N ARG A 57 -3.61 5.42 -6.58
CA ARG A 57 -3.75 5.61 -8.04
C ARG A 57 -4.84 4.76 -8.69
N LYS A 58 -5.25 3.66 -8.04
CA LYS A 58 -6.18 2.65 -8.59
C LYS A 58 -7.57 2.77 -7.97
N LEU A 59 -7.74 3.61 -6.95
CA LEU A 59 -9.00 3.79 -6.26
C LEU A 59 -9.98 4.60 -7.12
N ARG A 60 -11.28 4.39 -6.86
CA ARG A 60 -12.36 5.11 -7.52
C ARG A 60 -12.86 6.29 -6.66
N ASP A 61 -12.47 6.29 -5.40
CA ASP A 61 -12.95 7.14 -4.32
C ASP A 61 -11.88 7.23 -3.22
N LEU A 62 -12.01 8.25 -2.36
CA LEU A 62 -11.09 8.44 -1.25
C LEU A 62 -11.36 7.38 -0.17
N PRO A 63 -10.35 6.60 0.26
CA PRO A 63 -10.53 5.59 1.30
C PRO A 63 -10.59 6.24 2.68
N PRO A 64 -11.02 5.51 3.72
CA PRO A 64 -10.78 5.92 5.11
C PRO A 64 -9.27 5.91 5.39
N MET A 65 -8.59 7.01 5.05
CA MET A 65 -7.13 7.10 4.92
C MET A 65 -6.38 6.58 6.13
N HIS A 66 -6.84 6.98 7.33
CA HIS A 66 -6.22 6.57 8.58
C HIS A 66 -6.24 5.05 8.76
N VAL A 67 -7.41 4.42 8.66
CA VAL A 67 -7.59 2.96 8.74
C VAL A 67 -6.74 2.26 7.68
N TRP A 68 -6.73 2.79 6.46
CA TRP A 68 -6.03 2.18 5.35
C TRP A 68 -4.51 2.16 5.51
N ILE A 69 -3.92 3.26 6.03
CA ILE A 69 -2.49 3.32 6.31
C ILE A 69 -2.14 2.40 7.49
N LEU A 70 -2.97 2.38 8.55
CA LEU A 70 -2.77 1.47 9.67
C LEU A 70 -2.80 -0.02 9.25
N GLN A 71 -3.67 -0.41 8.31
CA GLN A 71 -3.64 -1.76 7.72
C GLN A 71 -2.30 -2.08 7.07
N LEU A 72 -1.69 -1.12 6.36
CA LEU A 72 -0.39 -1.31 5.72
C LEU A 72 0.74 -1.38 6.75
N VAL A 73 0.71 -0.52 7.77
CA VAL A 73 1.68 -0.53 8.89
C VAL A 73 1.62 -1.84 9.67
N ILE A 74 0.43 -2.28 10.09
CA ILE A 74 0.24 -3.56 10.79
C ILE A 74 0.73 -4.73 9.93
N ARG A 75 0.32 -4.77 8.65
CA ARG A 75 0.69 -5.87 7.75
C ARG A 75 2.20 -5.97 7.57
N ASP A 76 2.87 -4.85 7.31
CA ASP A 76 4.31 -4.88 7.10
C ASP A 76 5.09 -5.06 8.40
N GLY A 77 4.68 -4.39 9.49
CA GLY A 77 5.29 -4.51 10.81
C GLY A 77 5.21 -5.93 11.36
N MET A 78 4.04 -6.58 11.30
CA MET A 78 3.88 -7.99 11.69
C MET A 78 4.74 -8.93 10.84
N ARG A 79 4.83 -8.68 9.53
CA ARG A 79 5.70 -9.45 8.64
C ARG A 79 7.17 -9.29 9.00
N THR A 80 7.61 -8.08 9.31
CA THR A 80 8.98 -7.75 9.71
C THR A 80 9.32 -8.38 11.06
N MET A 81 8.42 -8.30 12.02
CA MET A 81 8.53 -8.95 13.33
C MET A 81 8.67 -10.47 13.19
N ASN A 82 7.78 -11.12 12.43
CA ASN A 82 7.80 -12.59 12.26
C ASN A 82 9.05 -13.10 11.53
N ARG A 83 9.67 -12.27 10.70
CA ARG A 83 10.92 -12.61 10.02
C ARG A 83 12.15 -12.46 10.90
N GLY A 84 12.05 -11.80 12.04
CA GLY A 84 13.21 -11.47 12.89
C GLY A 84 14.25 -10.64 12.12
N THR A 85 13.81 -9.75 11.22
CA THR A 85 14.72 -8.96 10.37
C THR A 85 15.59 -8.00 11.17
N TYR A 86 15.08 -7.54 12.31
CA TYR A 86 15.74 -6.59 13.19
C TYR A 86 15.87 -7.15 14.61
N PRO A 87 16.96 -6.86 15.33
CA PRO A 87 17.04 -7.16 16.76
C PRO A 87 15.98 -6.33 17.50
N ARG A 88 15.31 -6.96 18.46
CA ARG A 88 14.21 -6.34 19.23
C ARG A 88 14.72 -5.79 20.55
N GLU A 89 14.36 -4.53 20.82
CA GLU A 89 14.65 -3.84 22.06
C GLU A 89 13.37 -3.72 22.89
N PHE A 90 13.34 -4.43 24.02
CA PHE A 90 12.21 -4.39 24.94
C PHE A 90 12.48 -3.38 26.05
N THR A 91 11.48 -2.55 26.34
CA THR A 91 11.52 -1.60 27.45
C THR A 91 11.68 -2.32 28.79
N LYS A 92 12.38 -1.68 29.72
CA LYS A 92 12.47 -2.09 31.13
C LYS A 92 11.69 -1.16 32.06
N ASP A 93 11.05 -0.14 31.49
CA ASP A 93 10.49 0.98 32.23
C ASP A 93 9.09 0.67 32.79
N SER A 94 8.42 -0.33 32.24
CA SER A 94 7.14 -0.83 32.75
C SER A 94 7.05 -2.35 32.68
N GLN A 95 6.84 -2.97 33.84
CA GLN A 95 6.55 -4.41 33.94
C GLN A 95 5.18 -4.74 33.33
N LEU A 96 4.19 -3.83 33.47
CA LEU A 96 2.85 -4.01 32.92
C LEU A 96 2.87 -4.02 31.39
N TYR A 97 3.60 -3.07 30.79
CA TYR A 97 3.78 -3.03 29.35
C TYR A 97 4.53 -4.27 28.85
N ALA A 98 5.62 -4.65 29.51
CA ALA A 98 6.37 -5.87 29.18
C ALA A 98 5.46 -7.12 29.23
N TYR A 99 4.59 -7.22 30.24
CA TYR A 99 3.61 -8.31 30.34
C TYR A 99 2.62 -8.31 29.18
N MET A 100 2.05 -7.15 28.83
CA MET A 100 1.15 -7.00 27.67
C MET A 100 1.80 -7.51 26.37
N GLU A 101 3.11 -7.32 26.20
CA GLU A 101 3.83 -7.76 24.99
C GLU A 101 4.00 -9.28 24.90
N THR A 102 3.83 -10.00 26.01
CA THR A 102 3.84 -11.48 26.03
C THR A 102 2.50 -12.10 25.64
N LEU A 103 1.43 -11.31 25.65
CA LEU A 103 0.10 -11.77 25.27
C LEU A 103 -0.01 -12.02 23.76
N GLU A 104 -1.13 -12.62 23.34
CA GLU A 104 -1.40 -12.96 21.95
C GLU A 104 -1.33 -11.70 21.05
N PRO A 105 -0.47 -11.69 19.99
CA PRO A 105 -0.23 -10.48 19.21
C PRO A 105 -1.46 -9.86 18.56
N SER A 106 -2.42 -10.66 18.07
CA SER A 106 -3.65 -10.14 17.48
C SER A 106 -4.49 -9.39 18.52
N ALA A 107 -4.57 -9.90 19.75
CA ALA A 107 -5.28 -9.26 20.85
C ALA A 107 -4.58 -7.99 21.33
N THR A 108 -3.26 -8.03 21.51
CA THR A 108 -2.47 -6.84 21.91
C THR A 108 -2.53 -5.75 20.84
N ASN A 109 -2.51 -6.10 19.55
CA ASN A 109 -2.68 -5.12 18.49
C ASN A 109 -4.09 -4.50 18.49
N ALA A 110 -5.14 -5.28 18.74
CA ALA A 110 -6.49 -4.74 18.90
C ALA A 110 -6.56 -3.76 20.07
N PHE A 111 -5.90 -4.08 21.19
CA PHE A 111 -5.82 -3.21 22.37
C PHE A 111 -5.10 -1.90 22.07
N LYS A 112 -3.92 -1.95 21.45
CA LYS A 112 -3.15 -0.76 21.04
C LYS A 112 -3.96 0.13 20.09
N LEU A 113 -4.60 -0.45 19.09
CA LEU A 113 -5.44 0.30 18.15
C LEU A 113 -6.65 0.96 18.83
N HIS A 114 -7.29 0.28 19.78
CA HIS A 114 -8.46 0.82 20.46
C HIS A 114 -8.12 1.91 21.47
N TYR A 115 -7.16 1.66 22.35
CA TYR A 115 -6.88 2.55 23.49
C TYR A 115 -5.74 3.54 23.25
N PHE A 116 -4.74 3.17 22.44
CA PHE A 116 -3.61 4.08 22.18
C PHE A 116 -3.89 4.93 20.94
N GLU A 117 -4.36 4.33 19.85
CA GLU A 117 -4.79 5.02 18.62
C GLU A 117 -6.26 5.50 18.63
N GLU A 118 -6.96 5.30 19.75
CA GLU A 118 -8.32 5.83 19.99
C GLU A 118 -9.35 5.43 18.90
N LEU A 119 -9.15 4.27 18.28
CA LEU A 119 -10.08 3.76 17.27
C LEU A 119 -11.27 3.08 17.91
N ASN A 120 -12.48 3.31 17.37
CA ASN A 120 -13.64 2.52 17.74
C ASN A 120 -13.50 1.05 17.28
N MET A 121 -14.28 0.15 17.86
CA MET A 121 -14.17 -1.30 17.58
C MET A 121 -14.40 -1.66 16.10
N GLU A 122 -15.22 -0.89 15.39
CA GLU A 122 -15.48 -1.08 13.96
C GLU A 122 -14.20 -0.81 13.14
N LYS A 123 -13.56 0.34 13.35
CA LYS A 123 -12.28 0.67 12.72
C LYS A 123 -11.16 -0.29 13.10
N VAL A 124 -11.11 -0.76 14.35
CA VAL A 124 -10.17 -1.82 14.76
C VAL A 124 -10.41 -3.09 13.96
N GLY A 125 -11.69 -3.47 13.78
CA GLY A 125 -12.11 -4.59 12.94
C GLY A 125 -11.66 -4.42 11.49
N ASP A 126 -11.84 -3.22 10.92
CA ASP A 126 -11.36 -2.91 9.58
C ASP A 126 -9.84 -3.04 9.47
N VAL A 127 -9.07 -2.52 10.44
CA VAL A 127 -7.60 -2.59 10.42
C VAL A 127 -7.09 -4.02 10.50
N LEU A 128 -7.67 -4.83 11.38
CA LEU A 128 -7.21 -6.20 11.65
C LEU A 128 -7.93 -7.28 10.84
N ASN A 129 -8.93 -6.89 10.02
CA ASN A 129 -9.83 -7.79 9.31
C ASN A 129 -10.53 -8.78 10.26
N LEU A 130 -11.17 -8.24 11.29
CA LEU A 130 -11.91 -8.96 12.34
C LEU A 130 -13.34 -8.45 12.42
N ASN A 131 -14.29 -9.32 12.80
CA ASN A 131 -15.64 -8.86 13.13
C ASN A 131 -15.68 -8.16 14.50
N LYS A 132 -16.76 -7.44 14.78
CA LYS A 132 -16.91 -6.65 16.01
C LYS A 132 -16.85 -7.53 17.27
N GLU A 133 -17.45 -8.72 17.22
CA GLU A 133 -17.45 -9.70 18.32
C GLU A 133 -16.04 -10.22 18.61
N GLU A 134 -15.24 -10.45 17.58
CA GLU A 134 -13.83 -10.82 17.65
C GLU A 134 -12.96 -9.74 18.27
N VAL A 135 -13.21 -8.47 17.92
CA VAL A 135 -12.55 -7.32 18.53
C VAL A 135 -12.93 -7.23 20.01
N GLN A 136 -14.21 -7.33 20.35
CA GLN A 136 -14.69 -7.27 21.73
C GLN A 136 -14.07 -8.36 22.61
N ARG A 137 -13.98 -9.60 22.10
CA ARG A 137 -13.33 -10.72 22.82
C ARG A 137 -11.86 -10.45 23.08
N ARG A 138 -11.12 -9.95 22.07
CA ARG A 138 -9.70 -9.60 22.21
C ARG A 138 -9.46 -8.47 23.21
N LEU A 139 -10.25 -7.40 23.13
CA LEU A 139 -10.17 -6.28 24.07
C LEU A 139 -10.48 -6.72 25.50
N SER A 140 -11.49 -7.56 25.68
CA SER A 140 -11.86 -8.08 27.01
C SER A 140 -10.80 -9.02 27.57
N TYR A 141 -10.19 -9.86 26.72
CA TYR A 141 -9.05 -10.70 27.09
C TYR A 141 -7.88 -9.86 27.61
N VAL A 142 -7.38 -8.90 26.82
CA VAL A 142 -6.23 -8.06 27.23
C VAL A 142 -6.55 -7.25 28.49
N ARG A 143 -7.75 -6.67 28.60
CA ARG A 143 -8.18 -5.99 29.83
C ARG A 143 -8.14 -6.90 31.06
N SER A 144 -8.61 -8.13 30.93
CA SER A 144 -8.63 -9.08 32.06
C SER A 144 -7.23 -9.51 32.51
N GLU A 145 -6.29 -9.61 31.56
CA GLU A 145 -4.88 -9.88 31.81
C GLU A 145 -4.21 -8.69 32.51
N LEU A 146 -4.50 -7.47 32.06
CA LEU A 146 -3.90 -6.24 32.58
C LEU A 146 -4.64 -5.64 33.78
N LYS A 147 -5.71 -6.27 34.26
CA LYS A 147 -6.56 -5.79 35.38
C LYS A 147 -7.10 -4.38 35.14
N ILE A 148 -7.62 -4.16 33.94
CA ILE A 148 -8.28 -2.92 33.51
C ILE A 148 -9.79 -3.18 33.46
N ASP A 149 -10.56 -2.55 34.35
CA ASP A 149 -12.01 -2.71 34.39
C ASP A 149 -12.69 -1.99 33.22
N SER A 150 -13.76 -2.55 32.70
CA SER A 150 -14.59 -1.92 31.68
C SER A 150 -15.22 -0.58 32.08
N SER A 151 -15.42 -0.32 33.38
CA SER A 151 -15.93 0.95 33.91
C SER A 151 -14.90 2.07 33.88
N MET A 152 -13.63 1.77 33.56
CA MET A 152 -12.50 2.70 33.63
C MET A 152 -12.45 3.40 35.00
N ASP A 153 -12.33 2.61 36.07
CA ASP A 153 -12.06 3.18 37.39
C ASP A 153 -10.70 3.90 37.43
N GLU A 154 -10.46 4.70 38.47
CA GLU A 154 -9.24 5.50 38.61
C GLU A 154 -7.96 4.67 38.45
N GLU A 155 -7.93 3.45 39.01
CA GLU A 155 -6.78 2.55 38.91
C GLU A 155 -6.58 2.04 37.47
N SER A 156 -7.65 1.70 36.78
CA SER A 156 -7.63 1.27 35.37
C SER A 156 -7.18 2.39 34.44
N GLU A 157 -7.60 3.63 34.70
CA GLU A 157 -7.14 4.81 33.96
C GLU A 157 -5.64 5.02 34.16
N ILE A 158 -5.13 4.93 35.40
CA ILE A 158 -3.70 5.05 35.69
C ILE A 158 -2.90 3.97 34.95
N ARG A 159 -3.35 2.71 34.98
CA ARG A 159 -2.71 1.60 34.23
C ARG A 159 -2.68 1.88 32.73
N LEU A 160 -3.79 2.39 32.18
CA LEU A 160 -3.86 2.69 30.76
C LEU A 160 -2.92 3.85 30.38
N GLN A 161 -2.82 4.88 31.22
CA GLN A 161 -1.89 5.99 31.01
C GLN A 161 -0.43 5.54 31.10
N GLU A 162 -0.07 4.66 32.05
CA GLU A 162 1.27 4.06 32.11
C GLU A 162 1.59 3.35 30.78
N LEU A 163 0.69 2.48 30.31
CA LEU A 163 0.88 1.74 29.07
C LEU A 163 1.00 2.66 27.85
N LYS A 164 0.16 3.70 27.76
CA LYS A 164 0.19 4.67 26.67
C LYS A 164 1.47 5.51 26.71
N SER A 165 1.94 5.92 27.88
CA SER A 165 3.20 6.66 28.00
C SER A 165 4.41 5.86 27.50
N VAL A 166 4.43 4.54 27.74
CA VAL A 166 5.49 3.65 27.25
C VAL A 166 5.34 3.38 25.76
N TYR A 167 4.11 3.36 25.23
CA TYR A 167 3.87 3.26 23.80
C TYR A 167 4.39 4.48 23.02
N GLU A 168 4.25 5.68 23.60
CA GLU A 168 4.63 6.96 23.00
C GLU A 168 6.05 7.42 23.41
N SER A 169 6.77 6.64 24.23
CA SER A 169 8.12 6.96 24.69
C SER A 169 9.26 6.81 23.68
N PRO A 170 9.18 5.96 22.63
CA PRO A 170 10.30 5.79 21.70
C PRO A 170 10.66 7.11 21.01
N GLU A 171 11.95 7.47 21.03
CA GLU A 171 12.43 8.66 20.32
C GLU A 171 12.29 8.46 18.81
N ILE A 172 11.65 9.42 18.15
CA ILE A 172 11.50 9.42 16.70
C ILE A 172 12.82 9.94 16.10
N PRO A 173 13.44 9.23 15.14
CA PRO A 173 14.66 9.69 14.50
C PRO A 173 14.47 11.07 13.86
N GLU A 174 15.43 11.99 14.05
CA GLU A 174 15.32 13.37 13.54
C GLU A 174 15.09 13.43 12.02
N ASN A 175 15.70 12.50 11.28
CA ASN A 175 15.59 12.39 9.83
C ASN A 175 14.33 11.65 9.35
N PHE A 176 13.45 11.21 10.26
CA PHE A 176 12.31 10.36 9.89
C PHE A 176 11.30 11.09 8.99
N LEU A 177 11.07 12.38 9.21
CA LEU A 177 10.22 13.18 8.33
C LEU A 177 10.78 13.20 6.90
N GLU A 178 12.09 13.41 6.76
CA GLU A 178 12.76 13.40 5.45
C GLU A 178 12.63 12.03 4.76
N GLU A 179 12.72 10.93 5.52
CA GLU A 179 12.50 9.58 4.97
C GLU A 179 11.07 9.36 4.46
N VAL A 180 10.08 9.92 5.16
CA VAL A 180 8.67 9.89 4.75
C VAL A 180 8.47 10.72 3.48
N GLU A 181 9.01 11.93 3.43
CA GLU A 181 8.98 12.79 2.24
C GLU A 181 9.67 12.13 1.04
N GLU A 182 10.79 11.44 1.27
CA GLU A 182 11.49 10.69 0.24
C GLU A 182 10.65 9.53 -0.31
N ALA A 183 9.91 8.83 0.57
CA ALA A 183 8.98 7.78 0.14
C ALA A 183 7.84 8.34 -0.72
N ILE A 184 7.34 9.53 -0.40
CA ILE A 184 6.35 10.26 -1.20
C ILE A 184 6.94 10.62 -2.56
N ARG A 185 8.09 11.30 -2.59
CA ARG A 185 8.78 11.72 -3.83
C ARG A 185 9.08 10.55 -4.75
N LYS A 186 9.57 9.44 -4.19
CA LYS A 186 9.84 8.21 -4.93
C LYS A 186 8.58 7.63 -5.57
N GLU A 187 7.44 7.72 -4.89
CA GLU A 187 6.16 7.33 -5.47
C GLU A 187 5.81 8.29 -6.62
N GLU A 188 5.88 9.61 -6.41
CA GLU A 188 5.58 10.61 -7.44
C GLU A 188 6.40 10.41 -8.72
N GLU A 189 7.72 10.21 -8.58
CA GLU A 189 8.62 9.89 -9.69
C GLU A 189 8.22 8.59 -10.40
N ASN A 190 7.83 7.56 -9.64
CA ASN A 190 7.32 6.33 -10.19
C ASN A 190 6.01 6.56 -10.97
N TYR A 191 5.13 7.45 -10.49
CA TYR A 191 3.88 7.78 -11.19
C TYR A 191 4.15 8.53 -12.49
N ALA A 192 5.03 9.52 -12.44
CA ALA A 192 5.43 10.32 -13.61
C ALA A 192 6.01 9.41 -14.70
N SER A 193 6.94 8.52 -14.35
CA SER A 193 7.52 7.54 -15.27
C SER A 193 6.46 6.62 -15.89
N LEU A 194 5.48 6.17 -15.09
CA LEU A 194 4.36 5.36 -15.58
C LEU A 194 3.50 6.13 -16.61
N LEU A 195 3.20 7.40 -16.35
CA LEU A 195 2.44 8.25 -17.27
C LEU A 195 3.20 8.50 -18.58
N GLU A 196 4.51 8.73 -18.52
CA GLU A 196 5.35 8.86 -19.72
C GLU A 196 5.35 7.59 -20.56
N LYS A 197 5.54 6.43 -19.92
CA LYS A 197 5.47 5.13 -20.58
C LYS A 197 4.11 4.93 -21.25
N TYR A 198 3.02 5.27 -20.57
CA TYR A 198 1.68 5.19 -21.13
C TYR A 198 1.49 6.10 -22.34
N ARG A 199 1.94 7.36 -22.27
CA ARG A 199 1.90 8.32 -23.39
C ARG A 199 2.69 7.80 -24.58
N ARG A 200 3.90 7.28 -24.34
CA ARG A 200 4.77 6.68 -25.36
C ARG A 200 4.12 5.47 -26.03
N ASP A 201 3.56 4.55 -25.25
CA ASP A 201 2.88 3.35 -25.75
C ASP A 201 1.62 3.70 -26.55
N ARG A 202 0.87 4.71 -26.13
CA ARG A 202 -0.31 5.20 -26.85
C ARG A 202 0.04 5.67 -28.27
N ILE A 203 1.22 6.25 -28.46
CA ILE A 203 1.71 6.72 -29.76
C ILE A 203 2.38 5.57 -30.54
N ARG A 204 3.25 4.79 -29.90
CA ARG A 204 4.06 3.77 -30.59
C ARG A 204 3.26 2.55 -31.01
N LYS A 205 2.29 2.08 -30.23
CA LYS A 205 1.50 0.89 -30.56
C LYS A 205 0.74 1.02 -31.89
N PRO A 206 -0.03 2.10 -32.16
CA PRO A 206 -0.70 2.23 -33.45
C PRO A 206 0.30 2.39 -34.60
N ILE A 207 1.40 3.14 -34.40
CA ILE A 207 2.43 3.29 -35.43
C ILE A 207 3.10 1.94 -35.75
N GLY A 208 3.42 1.14 -34.73
CA GLY A 208 4.00 -0.19 -34.92
C GLY A 208 3.05 -1.12 -35.70
N VAL A 209 1.74 -1.07 -35.41
CA VAL A 209 0.73 -1.80 -36.17
C VAL A 209 0.67 -1.33 -37.63
N LEU A 210 0.74 -0.01 -37.87
CA LEU A 210 0.76 0.54 -39.23
C LEU A 210 2.03 0.14 -39.99
N ILE A 211 3.20 0.16 -39.36
CA ILE A 211 4.46 -0.28 -39.97
C ILE A 211 4.41 -1.76 -40.32
N LEU A 212 3.89 -2.60 -39.40
CA LEU A 212 3.73 -4.04 -39.66
C LEU A 212 2.77 -4.30 -40.82
N ALA A 213 1.63 -3.58 -40.85
CA ALA A 213 0.66 -3.68 -41.93
C ALA A 213 1.26 -3.22 -43.27
N ALA A 214 2.02 -2.14 -43.28
CA ALA A 214 2.72 -1.65 -44.47
C ALA A 214 3.78 -2.65 -44.94
N ALA A 215 4.59 -3.22 -44.04
CA ALA A 215 5.58 -4.23 -44.38
C ALA A 215 4.93 -5.49 -44.98
N PHE A 216 3.79 -5.93 -44.43
CA PHE A 216 3.01 -7.03 -45.01
C PHE A 216 2.47 -6.67 -46.40
N PHE A 217 1.90 -5.48 -46.57
CA PHE A 217 1.36 -5.00 -47.84
C PHE A 217 2.44 -4.87 -48.92
N PHE A 218 3.56 -4.22 -48.64
CA PHE A 218 4.64 -4.08 -49.63
C PHE A 218 5.40 -5.38 -49.86
N GLY A 219 5.59 -6.21 -48.83
CA GLY A 219 6.21 -7.52 -48.96
C GLY A 219 5.40 -8.47 -49.84
N THR A 220 4.08 -8.48 -49.68
CA THR A 220 3.18 -9.27 -50.55
C THR A 220 3.21 -8.79 -51.99
N ILE A 221 3.18 -7.47 -52.25
CA ILE A 221 3.38 -6.91 -53.60
C ILE A 221 4.71 -7.35 -54.21
N PHE A 222 5.81 -7.20 -53.46
CA PHE A 222 7.14 -7.55 -53.92
C PHE A 222 7.27 -9.05 -54.27
N LEU A 223 6.77 -9.92 -53.40
CA LEU A 223 6.78 -11.37 -53.63
C LEU A 223 5.87 -11.78 -54.79
N GLY A 224 4.69 -11.18 -54.94
CA GLY A 224 3.79 -11.49 -56.07
C GLY A 224 4.35 -11.07 -57.42
N ARG A 225 5.07 -9.93 -57.50
CA ARG A 225 5.75 -9.51 -58.74
C ARG A 225 6.90 -10.42 -59.15
N THR A 226 7.50 -11.13 -58.21
CA THR A 226 8.65 -12.02 -58.45
C THR A 226 8.25 -13.49 -58.63
N ASN A 227 7.07 -13.89 -58.17
CA ASN A 227 6.58 -15.26 -58.21
C ASN A 227 5.09 -15.34 -58.63
N PRO A 228 4.79 -15.77 -59.88
CA PRO A 228 3.43 -15.86 -60.39
C PRO A 228 2.51 -16.81 -59.60
N THR A 229 3.03 -17.95 -59.15
CA THR A 229 2.28 -18.94 -58.36
C THR A 229 1.85 -18.37 -57.00
N PHE A 230 2.71 -17.54 -56.40
CA PHE A 230 2.38 -16.82 -55.18
C PHE A 230 1.30 -15.75 -55.43
N ALA A 231 1.38 -15.00 -56.54
CA ALA A 231 0.38 -14.00 -56.91
C ALA A 231 -1.01 -14.61 -57.11
N GLU A 232 -1.11 -15.73 -57.86
CA GLU A 232 -2.37 -16.46 -58.04
C GLU A 232 -2.96 -16.94 -56.71
N SER A 233 -2.10 -17.44 -55.81
CA SER A 233 -2.51 -17.86 -54.47
C SER A 233 -3.10 -16.70 -53.67
N VAL A 234 -2.46 -15.52 -53.69
CA VAL A 234 -2.97 -14.32 -53.00
C VAL A 234 -4.28 -13.81 -53.63
N LEU A 235 -4.41 -13.88 -54.96
CA LEU A 235 -5.63 -13.46 -55.68
C LEU A 235 -6.81 -14.44 -55.55
N SER A 236 -6.55 -15.69 -55.17
CA SER A 236 -7.61 -16.67 -54.87
C SER A 236 -8.35 -16.38 -53.56
N LEU A 237 -7.78 -15.53 -52.69
CA LEU A 237 -8.34 -15.23 -51.37
C LEU A 237 -9.43 -14.14 -51.46
N PRO A 238 -10.68 -14.39 -51.01
CA PRO A 238 -11.85 -13.56 -51.35
C PRO A 238 -11.83 -12.12 -50.80
N ILE A 239 -11.10 -11.86 -49.70
CA ILE A 239 -11.00 -10.53 -49.07
C ILE A 239 -9.73 -9.80 -49.54
N ILE A 240 -8.66 -10.57 -49.81
CA ILE A 240 -7.32 -10.06 -50.10
C ILE A 240 -7.17 -9.77 -51.60
N SER A 241 -7.86 -10.51 -52.46
CA SER A 241 -7.78 -10.40 -53.92
C SER A 241 -8.06 -8.97 -54.42
N LYS A 242 -9.15 -8.35 -53.95
CA LYS A 242 -9.51 -6.97 -54.33
C LYS A 242 -8.46 -5.93 -53.91
N LEU A 243 -7.73 -6.20 -52.83
CA LEU A 243 -6.72 -5.29 -52.29
C LEU A 243 -5.41 -5.34 -53.10
N PHE A 244 -5.03 -6.50 -53.63
CA PHE A 244 -3.76 -6.70 -54.34
C PHE A 244 -3.86 -6.80 -55.87
N MET A 245 -5.05 -7.03 -56.43
CA MET A 245 -5.30 -7.11 -57.89
C MET A 245 -4.71 -5.93 -58.71
N PRO A 246 -4.69 -4.67 -58.23
CA PRO A 246 -4.08 -3.57 -58.99
C PRO A 246 -2.53 -3.59 -59.01
N PHE A 247 -1.88 -4.42 -58.20
CA PHE A 247 -0.44 -4.32 -57.91
C PHE A 247 0.40 -5.51 -58.39
N PHE A 248 -0.25 -6.64 -58.69
CA PHE A 248 0.33 -7.82 -59.33
C PHE A 248 0.26 -7.73 -60.85
#